data_AF-A0A7C9BBR5-F1
#
_entry.id   AF-A0A7C9BBR5-F1
#
_cell.length_a   1.000
_cell.length_b   1.000
_cell.length_c   1.000
_cell.angle_alpha   90.00
_cell.angle_beta   90.00
_cell.angle_gamma   90.00
#
_symmetry.space_group_name_H-M   'P 1'
#
loop_
_entity.id
_entity.type
_entity.pdbx_description
1 polymer ?
#
loop_
_entity_poly.entity_id
_entity_poly.type
_entity_poly.pdbx_seq_one_letter_code
_entity_poly.pdbx_strand_id
1 'polypeptide(L)'
;MSEYLWEEQKEYPELNPLRTGSIAKEFEVHLNKSKVAAGRNPDLERELKQILEADQRPRLLMDTVGRHYGFNSPQAKPVWDEMRRVDSMNLPKVEQILQLFGYPGKRLVGNKLSSTAWLIIQHSSLSVQEKYLPLIQQAAEQGELDKSNLALLIDRLRLKKGQKQLYGTQVHNGPDGRPSGFEPIEDESNVNKRRTEMGLPPLEEYARHWGFEYVVPEK
;
A
#
# COMPACT_ATOMS: atom_id res chain seq x y z
N MET A 1 5.36 -17.60 22.34
CA MET A 1 4.59 -17.59 21.08
C MET A 1 4.72 -16.20 20.49
N SER A 2 5.19 -16.07 19.24
CA SER A 2 5.42 -14.76 18.61
C SER A 2 4.10 -14.11 18.18
N GLU A 3 4.08 -12.77 18.10
CA GLU A 3 2.97 -11.97 17.54
C GLU A 3 2.50 -12.52 16.18
N TYR A 4 3.45 -12.92 15.33
CA TYR A 4 3.20 -13.50 14.01
C TYR A 4 2.29 -14.73 14.06
N LEU A 5 2.62 -15.71 14.91
CA LEU A 5 1.83 -16.94 15.05
C LEU A 5 0.40 -16.64 15.51
N TRP A 6 0.24 -15.62 16.34
CA TRP A 6 -1.07 -15.24 16.86
C TRP A 6 -1.95 -14.55 15.81
N GLU A 7 -1.36 -13.66 15.01
CA GLU A 7 -2.09 -12.84 14.03
C GLU A 7 -2.42 -13.60 12.73
N GLU A 8 -1.58 -14.54 12.29
CA GLU A 8 -1.76 -15.29 11.04
C GLU A 8 -2.72 -16.48 11.19
N GLN A 9 -4.01 -16.20 11.39
CA GLN A 9 -5.03 -17.22 11.63
C GLN A 9 -5.18 -18.24 10.50
N LYS A 10 -4.98 -17.80 9.25
CA LYS A 10 -5.08 -18.68 8.08
C LYS A 10 -3.89 -19.63 7.97
N GLU A 11 -2.71 -19.20 8.39
CA GLU A 11 -1.50 -20.03 8.35
C GLU A 11 -1.44 -21.02 9.52
N TYR A 12 -2.01 -20.63 10.67
CA TYR A 12 -2.00 -21.44 11.90
C TYR A 12 -3.42 -21.67 12.45
N PRO A 13 -4.32 -22.36 11.71
CA PRO A 13 -5.68 -22.60 12.16
C PRO A 13 -5.77 -23.48 13.42
N GLU A 14 -4.76 -24.30 13.69
CA GLU A 14 -4.65 -25.15 14.89
C GLU A 14 -4.59 -24.35 16.19
N LEU A 15 -4.21 -23.07 16.13
CA LEU A 15 -4.20 -22.17 17.28
C LEU A 15 -5.57 -21.52 17.54
N ASN A 16 -6.58 -21.73 16.69
CA ASN A 16 -7.90 -21.12 16.85
C ASN A 16 -8.56 -21.41 18.21
N PRO A 17 -8.51 -22.64 18.77
CA PRO A 17 -9.04 -22.89 20.12
C PRO A 17 -8.39 -22.01 21.20
N LEU A 18 -7.12 -21.64 21.03
CA LEU A 18 -6.42 -20.72 21.93
C LEU A 18 -6.88 -19.27 21.73
N ARG A 19 -7.14 -18.87 20.48
CA ARG A 19 -7.62 -17.53 20.11
C ARG A 19 -9.08 -17.26 20.50
N THR A 20 -9.90 -18.30 20.62
CA THR A 20 -11.31 -18.19 21.02
C THR A 20 -11.57 -18.68 22.44
N GLY A 21 -10.55 -19.24 23.11
CA GLY A 21 -10.64 -19.79 24.45
C GLY A 21 -10.43 -18.76 25.56
N SER A 22 -10.43 -19.22 26.80
CA SER A 22 -10.28 -18.39 28.00
C SER A 22 -8.96 -17.62 28.06
N ILE A 23 -7.89 -18.17 27.48
CA ILE A 23 -6.55 -17.56 27.53
C ILE A 23 -6.36 -16.43 26.50
N ALA A 24 -7.27 -16.28 25.53
CA ALA A 24 -7.09 -15.35 24.41
C ALA A 24 -6.88 -13.91 24.89
N LYS A 25 -7.70 -13.50 25.86
CA LYS A 25 -7.64 -12.16 26.46
C LYS A 25 -6.34 -11.92 27.21
N GLU A 26 -5.86 -12.91 27.96
CA GLU A 26 -4.58 -12.81 28.68
C GLU A 26 -3.40 -12.72 27.72
N PHE A 27 -3.44 -13.50 26.66
CA PHE A 27 -2.42 -13.47 25.62
C PHE A 27 -2.39 -12.14 24.86
N GLU A 28 -3.56 -11.59 24.52
CA GLU A 28 -3.68 -10.27 23.90
C GLU A 28 -3.12 -9.16 24.82
N VAL A 29 -3.43 -9.21 26.12
CA VAL A 29 -2.86 -8.27 27.09
C VAL A 29 -1.34 -8.38 27.14
N HIS A 30 -0.79 -9.59 27.11
CA HIS A 30 0.66 -9.82 27.11
C HIS A 30 1.31 -9.28 25.83
N LEU A 31 0.72 -9.55 24.65
CA LEU A 31 1.19 -9.01 23.38
C LEU A 31 1.19 -7.48 23.38
N ASN A 32 0.11 -6.85 23.85
CA ASN A 32 0.01 -5.39 23.90
C ASN A 32 1.08 -4.78 24.82
N LYS A 33 1.36 -5.40 25.97
CA LYS A 33 2.47 -5.00 26.84
C LYS A 33 3.82 -5.11 26.14
N SER A 34 4.06 -6.21 25.41
CA SER A 34 5.29 -6.40 24.63
C SER A 34 5.45 -5.35 23.52
N LYS A 35 4.36 -5.01 22.82
CA LYS A 35 4.34 -3.94 21.80
C LYS A 35 4.67 -2.58 22.40
N VAL A 36 4.04 -2.22 23.51
CA VAL A 36 4.32 -0.97 24.23
C VAL A 36 5.78 -0.92 24.70
N ALA A 37 6.32 -2.02 25.24
CA ALA A 37 7.72 -2.10 25.64
C ALA A 37 8.70 -1.92 24.47
N ALA A 38 8.29 -2.27 23.25
CA ALA A 38 9.04 -2.04 22.01
C ALA A 38 8.83 -0.64 21.40
N GLY A 39 8.08 0.25 22.06
CA GLY A 39 7.77 1.60 21.58
C GLY A 39 6.66 1.66 20.52
N ARG A 40 5.93 0.57 20.30
CA ARG A 40 4.77 0.50 19.40
C ARG A 40 3.49 0.94 20.11
N ASN A 41 2.47 1.31 19.34
CA ASN A 41 1.16 1.73 19.82
C ASN A 41 0.07 0.73 19.39
N PRO A 42 -0.33 -0.23 20.26
CA PRO A 42 -1.30 -1.25 19.90
C PRO A 42 -2.67 -0.73 19.52
N ASP A 43 -3.08 0.42 20.06
CA ASP A 43 -4.39 1.01 19.77
C ASP A 43 -4.39 1.59 18.36
N LEU A 44 -3.33 2.31 18.00
CA LEU A 44 -3.10 2.82 16.66
C LEU A 44 -2.94 1.68 15.63
N GLU A 45 -2.30 0.58 16.00
CA GLU A 45 -2.22 -0.61 15.14
C GLU A 45 -3.60 -1.20 14.83
N ARG A 46 -4.46 -1.33 15.85
CA ARG A 46 -5.83 -1.82 15.64
C ARG A 46 -6.63 -0.88 14.72
N GLU A 47 -6.48 0.43 14.91
CA GLU A 47 -7.14 1.43 14.06
C GLU A 47 -6.64 1.36 12.61
N LEU A 48 -5.33 1.35 12.37
CA LEU A 48 -4.77 1.24 11.02
C LEU A 48 -5.11 -0.10 10.36
N LYS A 49 -5.18 -1.19 11.13
CA LYS A 49 -5.60 -2.50 10.59
C LYS A 49 -7.04 -2.42 10.05
N GLN A 50 -7.96 -1.80 10.78
CA GLN A 50 -9.34 -1.62 10.32
C GLN A 50 -9.41 -0.72 9.07
N ILE A 51 -8.62 0.35 9.02
CA ILE A 51 -8.52 1.23 7.85
C ILE A 51 -8.01 0.46 6.64
N LEU A 52 -6.94 -0.32 6.81
CA LEU A 52 -6.33 -1.13 5.75
C LEU A 52 -7.31 -2.19 5.23
N GLU A 53 -7.96 -2.93 6.12
CA GLU A 53 -8.96 -3.95 5.75
C GLU A 53 -10.13 -3.33 4.97
N ALA A 54 -10.63 -2.18 5.43
CA ALA A 54 -11.69 -1.46 4.74
C ALA A 54 -11.25 -1.00 3.33
N ASP A 55 -10.05 -0.44 3.18
CA ASP A 55 -9.51 0.03 1.89
C ASP A 55 -9.26 -1.14 0.91
N GLN A 56 -8.68 -2.23 1.38
CA GLN A 56 -8.25 -3.33 0.51
C GLN A 56 -9.41 -4.25 0.09
N ARG A 57 -10.43 -4.44 0.93
CA ARG A 57 -11.54 -5.36 0.63
C ARG A 57 -12.26 -5.07 -0.70
N PRO A 58 -12.75 -3.85 -1.00
CA PRO A 58 -13.42 -3.60 -2.27
C PRO A 58 -12.45 -3.60 -3.46
N ARG A 59 -11.14 -3.32 -3.24
CA ARG A 59 -10.10 -3.40 -4.28
C ARG A 59 -9.83 -4.84 -4.71
N LEU A 60 -9.75 -5.78 -3.76
CA LEU A 60 -9.62 -7.21 -4.05
C LEU A 60 -10.86 -7.76 -4.78
N LEU A 61 -12.05 -7.30 -4.37
CA LEU A 61 -13.28 -7.64 -5.08
C LEU A 61 -13.29 -7.06 -6.50
N MET A 62 -12.84 -5.82 -6.67
CA MET A 62 -12.76 -5.16 -7.98
C MET A 62 -11.84 -5.92 -8.93
N ASP A 63 -10.69 -6.40 -8.45
CA ASP A 63 -9.80 -7.21 -9.27
C ASP A 63 -10.49 -8.50 -9.76
N THR A 64 -11.24 -9.19 -8.90
CA THR A 64 -12.00 -10.39 -9.30
C THR A 64 -13.11 -10.06 -10.29
N VAL A 65 -13.93 -9.05 -9.99
CA VAL A 65 -15.07 -8.64 -10.84
C VAL A 65 -14.58 -8.08 -12.18
N GLY A 66 -13.54 -7.26 -12.15
CA GLY A 66 -12.93 -6.64 -13.32
C GLY A 66 -12.31 -7.66 -14.26
N ARG A 67 -11.65 -8.70 -13.74
CA ARG A 67 -11.09 -9.79 -14.57
C ARG A 67 -12.17 -10.68 -15.20
N HIS A 68 -13.32 -10.86 -14.56
CA HIS A 68 -14.37 -11.74 -15.07
C HIS A 68 -15.39 -11.02 -15.97
N TYR A 69 -15.79 -9.81 -15.60
CA TYR A 69 -16.87 -9.05 -16.27
C TYR A 69 -16.35 -7.79 -17.00
N GLY A 70 -15.12 -7.36 -16.74
CA GLY A 70 -14.56 -6.09 -17.23
C GLY A 70 -14.70 -4.96 -16.21
N PHE A 71 -13.68 -4.11 -16.08
CA PHE A 71 -13.63 -3.01 -15.10
C PHE A 71 -14.68 -1.90 -15.30
N ASN A 72 -15.28 -1.81 -16.49
CA ASN A 72 -16.33 -0.85 -16.84
C ASN A 72 -17.73 -1.48 -16.91
N SER A 73 -17.87 -2.73 -16.48
CA SER A 73 -19.15 -3.46 -16.52
C SER A 73 -20.17 -2.95 -15.49
N PRO A 74 -21.47 -3.21 -15.69
CA PRO A 74 -22.50 -2.97 -14.67
C PRO A 74 -22.19 -3.64 -13.31
N GLN A 75 -21.53 -4.80 -13.33
CA GLN A 75 -21.11 -5.56 -12.14
C GLN A 75 -19.99 -4.86 -11.38
N ALA A 76 -19.06 -4.20 -12.09
CA ALA A 76 -17.97 -3.45 -11.49
C ALA A 76 -18.45 -2.13 -10.85
N LYS A 77 -19.51 -1.51 -11.39
CA LYS A 77 -20.04 -0.23 -10.92
C LYS A 77 -20.28 -0.17 -9.39
N PRO A 78 -21.04 -1.08 -8.74
CA PRO A 78 -21.26 -1.00 -7.30
C PRO A 78 -19.97 -1.16 -6.48
N VAL A 79 -19.00 -1.91 -6.98
CA VAL A 79 -17.70 -2.06 -6.31
C VAL A 79 -16.90 -0.76 -6.38
N TRP A 80 -16.92 -0.06 -7.53
CA TRP A 80 -16.34 1.29 -7.65
C TRP A 80 -17.02 2.31 -6.73
N ASP A 81 -18.35 2.26 -6.61
CA ASP A 81 -19.11 3.13 -5.71
C ASP A 81 -18.68 2.90 -4.24
N GLU A 82 -18.52 1.63 -3.84
CA GLU A 82 -18.04 1.27 -2.51
C GLU A 82 -16.59 1.71 -2.26
N MET A 83 -15.69 1.53 -3.24
CA MET A 83 -14.31 2.02 -3.13
C MET A 83 -14.27 3.52 -2.88
N ARG A 84 -15.03 4.32 -3.65
CA ARG A 84 -15.10 5.79 -3.44
C ARG A 84 -15.65 6.15 -2.06
N ARG A 85 -16.65 5.42 -1.57
CA ARG A 85 -17.23 5.62 -0.24
C ARG A 85 -16.21 5.32 0.86
N VAL A 86 -15.46 4.24 0.72
CA VAL A 86 -14.40 3.88 1.68
C VAL A 86 -13.26 4.89 1.64
N ASP A 87 -12.79 5.28 0.46
CA ASP A 87 -11.73 6.27 0.29
C ASP A 87 -12.09 7.60 0.98
N SER A 88 -13.34 8.07 0.83
CA SER A 88 -13.81 9.30 1.47
C SER A 88 -13.94 9.21 2.99
N MET A 89 -14.23 8.01 3.53
CA MET A 89 -14.32 7.78 4.98
C MET A 89 -12.95 7.56 5.64
N ASN A 90 -12.00 6.97 4.92
CA ASN A 90 -10.68 6.64 5.46
C ASN A 90 -9.74 7.84 5.49
N LEU A 91 -9.81 8.72 4.49
CA LEU A 91 -8.96 9.92 4.43
C LEU A 91 -9.00 10.76 5.73
N PRO A 92 -10.17 11.22 6.24
CA PRO A 92 -10.19 12.06 7.44
C PRO A 92 -9.65 11.36 8.68
N LYS A 93 -9.82 10.03 8.80
CA LYS A 93 -9.23 9.24 9.90
C LYS A 93 -7.70 9.26 9.82
N VAL A 94 -7.15 9.02 8.63
CA VAL A 94 -5.71 9.08 8.41
C VAL A 94 -5.18 10.49 8.64
N GLU A 95 -5.86 11.54 8.18
CA GLU A 95 -5.43 12.92 8.46
C GLU A 95 -5.38 13.22 9.96
N GLN A 96 -6.34 12.72 10.75
CA GLN A 96 -6.32 12.84 12.21
C GLN A 96 -5.14 12.08 12.84
N ILE A 97 -4.86 10.85 12.38
CA ILE A 97 -3.69 10.07 12.83
C ILE A 97 -2.40 10.84 12.52
N LEU A 98 -2.27 11.40 11.31
CA LEU A 98 -1.09 12.17 10.90
C LEU A 98 -0.91 13.43 11.75
N GLN A 99 -2.00 14.08 12.14
CA GLN A 99 -1.96 15.26 13.02
C GLN A 99 -1.47 14.91 14.44
N LEU A 100 -1.87 13.75 14.97
CA LEU A 100 -1.55 13.35 16.34
C LEU A 100 -0.17 12.69 16.47
N PHE A 101 0.25 11.92 15.47
CA PHE A 101 1.42 11.04 15.56
C PHE A 101 2.53 11.34 14.55
N GLY A 102 2.31 12.27 13.61
CA GLY A 102 3.12 12.34 12.40
C GLY A 102 2.88 11.10 11.52
N TYR A 103 3.86 10.72 10.70
CA TYR A 103 3.71 9.50 9.90
C TYR A 103 3.72 8.25 10.81
N PRO A 104 2.66 7.41 10.81
CA PRO A 104 2.59 6.22 11.64
C PRO A 104 3.43 5.09 11.04
N GLY A 105 4.75 5.25 11.12
CA GLY A 105 5.73 4.35 10.52
C GLY A 105 6.01 3.08 11.30
N LYS A 106 6.95 2.30 10.78
CA LYS A 106 7.40 1.00 11.34
C LYS A 106 7.63 1.03 12.84
N ARG A 107 8.19 2.09 13.40
CA ARG A 107 8.45 2.18 14.85
C ARG A 107 7.17 2.18 15.67
N LEU A 108 6.13 2.86 15.21
CA LEU A 108 4.86 2.98 15.93
C LEU A 108 3.94 1.80 15.69
N VAL A 109 3.93 1.24 14.47
CA VAL A 109 2.88 0.29 14.06
C VAL A 109 3.41 -1.00 13.42
N GLY A 110 4.72 -1.16 13.39
CA GLY A 110 5.39 -2.32 12.78
C GLY A 110 5.38 -2.28 11.25
N ASN A 111 6.12 -3.21 10.64
CA ASN A 111 6.31 -3.26 9.19
C ASN A 111 4.98 -3.44 8.43
N LYS A 112 4.10 -4.32 8.92
CA LYS A 112 2.85 -4.70 8.25
C LYS A 112 1.88 -3.54 8.04
N LEU A 113 1.85 -2.56 8.94
CA LEU A 113 0.91 -1.44 8.91
C LEU A 113 1.57 -0.11 8.51
N SER A 114 2.89 -0.08 8.36
CA SER A 114 3.65 1.14 8.07
C SER A 114 3.27 1.81 6.74
N SER A 115 2.69 1.08 5.79
CA SER A 115 2.22 1.62 4.51
C SER A 115 0.76 2.05 4.50
N THR A 116 -0.01 1.80 5.57
CA THR A 116 -1.47 2.05 5.58
C THR A 116 -1.80 3.51 5.32
N ALA A 117 -1.14 4.44 6.02
CA ALA A 117 -1.38 5.88 5.81
C ALA A 117 -1.03 6.30 4.38
N TRP A 118 0.08 5.78 3.84
CA TRP A 118 0.47 6.02 2.45
C TRP A 118 -0.55 5.50 1.44
N LEU A 119 -1.13 4.31 1.63
CA LEU A 119 -2.17 3.77 0.74
C LEU A 119 -3.35 4.74 0.61
N ILE A 120 -3.85 5.23 1.74
CA ILE A 120 -4.98 6.17 1.76
C ILE A 120 -4.63 7.50 1.09
N ILE A 121 -3.43 8.06 1.38
CA ILE A 121 -2.94 9.27 0.70
C ILE A 121 -2.84 9.05 -0.81
N GLN A 122 -2.25 7.93 -1.22
CA GLN A 122 -2.01 7.61 -2.62
C GLN A 122 -3.33 7.40 -3.40
N HIS A 123 -4.39 6.94 -2.75
CA HIS A 123 -5.73 6.79 -3.34
C HIS A 123 -6.54 8.10 -3.36
N SER A 124 -6.08 9.14 -2.66
CA SER A 124 -6.78 10.42 -2.54
C SER A 124 -6.59 11.34 -3.76
N SER A 125 -7.19 12.53 -3.73
CA SER A 125 -7.04 13.54 -4.78
C SER A 125 -5.57 13.95 -5.00
N LEU A 126 -5.28 14.56 -6.17
CA LEU A 126 -3.96 15.13 -6.45
C LEU A 126 -3.52 16.12 -5.36
N SER A 127 -4.42 17.01 -4.92
CA SER A 127 -4.12 17.99 -3.88
C SER A 127 -3.72 17.36 -2.54
N VAL A 128 -4.34 16.25 -2.15
CA VAL A 128 -3.99 15.52 -0.92
C VAL A 128 -2.64 14.82 -1.08
N GLN A 129 -2.40 14.20 -2.23
CA GLN A 129 -1.11 13.56 -2.54
C GLN A 129 0.04 14.57 -2.48
N GLU A 130 -0.15 15.77 -3.04
CA GLU A 130 0.84 16.86 -2.99
C GLU A 130 1.03 17.39 -1.57
N LYS A 131 -0.06 17.62 -0.83
CA LYS A 131 -0.03 18.09 0.57
C LYS A 131 0.84 17.19 1.45
N TYR A 132 0.73 15.87 1.29
CA TYR A 132 1.42 14.90 2.15
C TYR A 132 2.73 14.36 1.57
N LEU A 133 3.09 14.68 0.31
CA LEU A 133 4.35 14.22 -0.28
C LEU A 133 5.59 14.52 0.59
N PRO A 134 5.77 15.74 1.16
CA PRO A 134 6.93 16.00 2.02
C PRO A 134 7.00 15.10 3.26
N LEU A 135 5.84 14.79 3.87
CA LEU A 135 5.77 13.89 5.02
C LEU A 135 6.10 12.43 4.63
N ILE A 136 5.61 11.97 3.49
CA ILE A 136 5.94 10.65 2.93
C ILE A 136 7.43 10.55 2.62
N GLN A 137 8.03 11.60 2.06
CA GLN A 137 9.45 11.65 1.77
C GLN A 137 10.29 11.54 3.05
N GLN A 138 9.96 12.34 4.07
CA GLN A 138 10.62 12.28 5.36
C GLN A 138 10.50 10.89 6.01
N ALA A 139 9.31 10.27 5.95
CA ALA A 139 9.11 8.93 6.49
C ALA A 139 9.98 7.88 5.77
N ALA A 140 10.11 7.97 4.45
CA ALA A 140 10.97 7.07 3.68
C ALA A 140 12.46 7.27 3.97
N GLU A 141 12.91 8.51 4.15
CA GLU A 141 14.29 8.86 4.52
C GLU A 141 14.65 8.35 5.93
N GLN A 142 13.68 8.38 6.85
CA GLN A 142 13.82 7.85 8.20
C GLN A 142 13.67 6.31 8.27
N GLY A 143 13.37 5.66 7.16
CA GLY A 143 13.13 4.21 7.09
C GLY A 143 11.80 3.78 7.70
N GLU A 144 10.96 4.72 8.13
CA GLU A 144 9.62 4.52 8.70
C GLU A 144 8.59 4.07 7.64
N LEU A 145 8.90 4.29 6.36
CA LEU A 145 8.19 3.79 5.18
C LEU A 145 9.19 3.23 4.17
N ASP A 146 8.83 2.19 3.42
CA ASP A 146 9.71 1.70 2.34
C ASP A 146 9.83 2.73 1.21
N LYS A 147 11.06 2.96 0.72
CA LYS A 147 11.34 3.91 -0.36
C LYS A 147 10.58 3.58 -1.65
N SER A 148 10.26 2.32 -1.89
CA SER A 148 9.42 1.90 -3.02
C SER A 148 8.08 2.64 -3.02
N ASN A 149 7.43 2.80 -1.86
CA ASN A 149 6.16 3.52 -1.73
C ASN A 149 6.30 5.01 -2.12
N LEU A 150 7.43 5.64 -1.77
CA LEU A 150 7.74 7.01 -2.22
C LEU A 150 7.90 7.07 -3.75
N ALA A 151 8.62 6.13 -4.36
CA ALA A 151 8.79 6.08 -5.82
C ALA A 151 7.46 5.97 -6.57
N LEU A 152 6.55 5.11 -6.09
CA LEU A 152 5.20 4.97 -6.63
C LEU A 152 4.40 6.29 -6.59
N LEU A 153 4.45 6.99 -5.45
CA LEU A 153 3.73 8.26 -5.29
C LEU A 153 4.31 9.35 -6.20
N ILE A 154 5.64 9.42 -6.32
CA ILE A 154 6.32 10.39 -7.18
C ILE A 154 5.91 10.18 -8.63
N ASP A 155 6.01 8.97 -9.18
CA ASP A 155 5.65 8.69 -10.57
C ASP A 155 4.17 9.01 -10.85
N ARG A 156 3.28 8.66 -9.92
CA ARG A 156 1.85 8.99 -10.01
C ARG A 156 1.60 10.49 -10.09
N LEU A 157 2.27 11.26 -9.23
CA LEU A 157 2.16 12.73 -9.24
C LEU A 157 2.70 13.32 -10.53
N ARG A 158 3.82 12.80 -11.03
CA ARG A 158 4.44 13.26 -12.28
C ARG A 158 3.52 13.04 -13.48
N LEU A 159 2.94 11.85 -13.62
CA LEU A 159 2.00 11.58 -14.71
C LEU A 159 0.74 12.45 -14.61
N LYS A 160 0.19 12.65 -13.40
CA LYS A 160 -0.94 13.58 -13.20
C LYS A 160 -0.62 15.03 -13.58
N LYS A 161 0.67 15.39 -13.62
CA LYS A 161 1.20 16.70 -14.05
C LYS A 161 1.67 16.71 -15.51
N GLY A 162 1.43 15.64 -16.28
CA GLY A 162 1.88 15.52 -17.68
C GLY A 162 3.39 15.32 -17.82
N GLN A 163 4.08 14.90 -16.76
CA GLN A 163 5.51 14.64 -16.75
C GLN A 163 5.79 13.14 -16.87
N LYS A 164 6.93 12.77 -17.48
CA LYS A 164 7.40 11.38 -17.54
C LYS A 164 7.74 10.84 -16.15
N GLN A 165 7.61 9.54 -15.96
CA GLN A 165 7.98 8.83 -14.72
C GLN A 165 9.48 8.87 -14.48
N LEU A 166 9.92 8.78 -13.22
CA LEU A 166 11.33 8.62 -12.87
C LEU A 166 11.70 7.16 -12.67
N TYR A 167 10.79 6.36 -12.09
CA TYR A 167 11.07 5.00 -11.65
C TYR A 167 10.33 3.92 -12.45
N GLY A 168 9.35 4.28 -13.27
CA GLY A 168 8.60 3.34 -14.11
C GLY A 168 7.66 2.44 -13.29
N THR A 169 6.92 3.03 -12.35
CA THR A 169 6.03 2.28 -11.46
C THR A 169 4.57 2.23 -11.93
N GLN A 170 4.17 3.11 -12.83
CA GLN A 170 2.82 3.15 -13.40
C GLN A 170 2.81 2.50 -14.79
N VAL A 171 1.81 1.66 -15.01
CA VAL A 171 1.58 0.91 -16.24
C VAL A 171 0.33 1.43 -16.95
N HIS A 172 0.28 1.29 -18.28
CA HIS A 172 -0.94 1.52 -19.05
C HIS A 172 -1.53 0.20 -19.52
N ASN A 173 -2.85 0.20 -19.70
CA ASN A 173 -3.56 -0.96 -20.21
C ASN A 173 -3.61 -0.94 -21.74
N GLY A 174 -3.63 -2.13 -22.34
CA GLY A 174 -3.84 -2.34 -23.77
C GLY A 174 -5.34 -2.33 -24.13
N PRO A 175 -5.68 -2.59 -25.40
CA PRO A 175 -7.07 -2.60 -25.88
C PRO A 175 -7.96 -3.63 -25.19
N ASP A 176 -7.38 -4.71 -24.67
CA ASP A 176 -8.07 -5.77 -23.93
C ASP A 176 -8.27 -5.42 -22.44
N GLY A 177 -7.83 -4.24 -22.01
CA GLY A 177 -7.92 -3.76 -20.63
C GLY A 177 -6.88 -4.35 -19.69
N ARG A 178 -5.89 -5.10 -20.18
CA ARG A 178 -4.80 -5.67 -19.38
C ARG A 178 -3.56 -4.78 -19.43
N PRO A 179 -2.70 -4.76 -18.39
CA PRO A 179 -1.41 -4.08 -18.45
C PRO A 179 -0.60 -4.52 -19.67
N SER A 180 -0.05 -3.57 -20.41
CA SER A 180 0.65 -3.85 -21.67
C SER A 180 1.96 -3.08 -21.87
N GLY A 181 2.28 -2.18 -20.94
CA GLY A 181 3.50 -1.37 -21.01
C GLY A 181 3.57 -0.36 -19.87
N PHE A 182 4.70 0.34 -19.79
CA PHE A 182 4.88 1.44 -18.85
C PHE A 182 4.43 2.75 -19.47
N GLU A 183 3.86 3.61 -18.64
CA GLU A 183 3.70 5.02 -19.00
C GLU A 183 5.09 5.65 -19.27
N PRO A 184 5.22 6.73 -20.07
CA PRO A 184 6.52 7.24 -20.51
C PRO A 184 7.52 7.47 -19.37
N ILE A 185 8.75 6.97 -19.53
CA ILE A 185 9.81 7.03 -18.51
C ILE A 185 10.88 8.06 -18.93
N GLU A 186 11.34 8.87 -17.98
CA GLU A 186 12.47 9.77 -18.18
C GLU A 186 13.77 8.99 -18.09
N ASP A 187 14.68 9.16 -19.07
CA ASP A 187 15.97 8.46 -19.13
C ASP A 187 15.84 6.96 -18.83
N GLU A 188 15.10 6.26 -19.70
CA GLU A 188 14.76 4.84 -19.54
C GLU A 188 16.02 3.97 -19.38
N SER A 189 17.07 4.28 -20.16
CA SER A 189 18.36 3.58 -20.12
C SER A 189 19.03 3.51 -18.73
N ASN A 190 18.73 4.45 -17.83
CA ASN A 190 19.29 4.48 -16.46
C ASN A 190 18.22 4.23 -15.38
N VAL A 191 16.99 3.83 -15.74
CA VAL A 191 15.89 3.66 -14.78
C VAL A 191 16.23 2.65 -13.69
N ASN A 192 16.89 1.55 -14.03
CA ASN A 192 17.22 0.50 -13.07
C ASN A 192 18.19 0.98 -11.98
N LYS A 193 19.07 1.95 -12.27
CA LYS A 193 19.93 2.57 -11.24
C LYS A 193 19.10 3.28 -10.17
N ARG A 194 18.13 4.10 -10.61
CA ARG A 194 17.19 4.80 -9.72
C ARG A 194 16.28 3.82 -8.96
N ARG A 195 15.85 2.73 -9.62
CA ARG A 195 15.02 1.70 -8.99
C ARG A 195 15.75 1.00 -7.84
N THR A 196 17.02 0.65 -8.01
CA THR A 196 17.85 0.05 -6.95
C THR A 196 17.94 0.95 -5.72
N GLU A 197 18.15 2.25 -5.89
CA GLU A 197 18.21 3.22 -4.78
C GLU A 197 16.91 3.31 -3.96
N MET A 198 15.78 3.01 -4.60
CA MET A 198 14.45 2.99 -3.99
C MET A 198 14.02 1.61 -3.49
N GLY A 199 14.87 0.59 -3.61
CA GLY A 199 14.52 -0.79 -3.25
C GLY A 199 13.47 -1.43 -4.16
N LEU A 200 13.35 -0.95 -5.40
CA LEU A 200 12.49 -1.54 -6.43
C LEU A 200 13.27 -2.61 -7.22
N PRO A 201 12.60 -3.70 -7.67
CA PRO A 201 13.22 -4.67 -8.55
C PRO A 201 13.53 -4.03 -9.92
N PRO A 202 14.40 -4.63 -10.76
CA PRO A 202 14.60 -4.19 -12.14
C PRO A 202 13.27 -4.06 -12.91
N LEU A 203 13.21 -3.12 -13.85
CA LEU A 203 11.99 -2.77 -14.59
C LEU A 203 11.45 -3.98 -15.39
N GLU A 204 12.33 -4.83 -15.88
CA GLU A 204 12.02 -6.06 -16.62
C GLU A 204 11.35 -7.11 -15.70
N GLU A 205 11.84 -7.25 -14.47
CA GLU A 205 11.19 -8.13 -13.47
C GLU A 205 9.82 -7.58 -13.08
N TYR A 206 9.72 -6.26 -12.93
CA TYR A 206 8.47 -5.60 -12.62
C TYR A 206 7.45 -5.72 -13.75
N ALA A 207 7.87 -5.64 -15.01
CA ALA A 207 7.02 -5.89 -16.18
C ALA A 207 6.42 -7.31 -16.16
N ARG A 208 7.24 -8.31 -15.85
CA ARG A 208 6.77 -9.71 -15.72
C ARG A 208 5.73 -9.89 -14.62
N HIS A 209 5.86 -9.17 -13.51
CA HIS A 209 4.82 -9.15 -12.45
C HIS A 209 3.47 -8.64 -12.99
N TRP A 210 3.51 -7.69 -13.92
CA TRP A 210 2.32 -7.15 -14.61
C TRP A 210 1.88 -7.96 -15.83
N GLY A 211 2.60 -9.03 -16.19
CA GLY A 211 2.21 -9.96 -17.25
C GLY A 211 2.63 -9.52 -18.66
N PHE A 212 3.61 -8.63 -18.80
CA PHE A 212 4.20 -8.26 -20.09
C PHE A 212 5.73 -8.32 -20.05
N GLU A 213 6.35 -8.49 -21.22
CA GLU A 213 7.80 -8.43 -21.37
C GLU A 213 8.23 -6.99 -21.65
N TYR A 214 9.39 -6.61 -21.12
CA TYR A 214 9.98 -5.30 -21.33
C TYR A 214 11.50 -5.42 -21.34
N VAL A 215 12.15 -4.65 -22.21
CA VAL A 215 13.61 -4.55 -22.29
C VAL A 215 13.97 -3.08 -22.17
N VAL A 216 14.78 -2.73 -21.18
CA VAL A 216 15.28 -1.37 -21.04
C VAL A 216 16.15 -1.03 -22.27
N PRO A 217 15.90 0.09 -22.97
CA PRO A 217 16.69 0.48 -24.12
C PRO A 217 18.17 0.69 -23.77
N GLU A 218 19.07 0.18 -24.61
CA GLU A 218 20.49 0.53 -24.57
C GLU A 218 20.69 1.99 -25.02
N LYS A 219 21.80 2.61 -24.57
CA LYS A 219 22.18 3.97 -24.98
C LYS A 219 22.82 4.00 -26.36
#